data_AF-A0A1S9PHB1-F1
#
_entry.id   AF-A0A1S9PHB1-F1
#
_cell.length_a   1.000
_cell.length_b   1.000
_cell.length_c   1.000
_cell.angle_alpha   90.00
_cell.angle_beta   90.00
_cell.angle_gamma   90.00
#
_symmetry.space_group_name_H-M   'P 1'
#
loop_
_entity.id
_entity.type
_entity.pdbx_description
1 polymer ?
#
loop_
_entity_poly.entity_id
_entity_poly.type
_entity_poly.pdbx_seq_one_letter_code
_entity_poly.pdbx_strand_id
1 'polypeptide(L)' 'MGLPLRITFDDKDYVYQIVNSKLVGPNTTELELLLNGEKVEIVKDARMVWTLKDGGIVLDPNLVQALGRSVSLRLRM' A
#
# COMPACT_ATOMS: atom_id res chain seq x y z
N MET A 1 2.12 11.42 12.10
CA MET A 1 0.72 11.52 11.65
C MET A 1 0.76 11.42 10.13
N GLY A 2 0.51 10.24 9.57
CA GLY A 2 0.58 10.00 8.12
C GLY A 2 -0.63 10.59 7.39
N LEU A 3 -0.45 11.14 6.19
CA LEU A 3 -1.57 11.69 5.43
C LEU A 3 -2.51 10.56 4.98
N PRO A 4 -3.84 10.69 5.20
CA PRO A 4 -4.82 9.87 4.53
C PRO A 4 -4.78 10.13 3.02
N LEU A 5 -4.66 9.06 2.27
CA LEU A 5 -4.69 9.04 0.81
C LEU A 5 -5.99 8.37 0.37
N ARG A 6 -6.56 8.86 -0.72
CA ARG A 6 -7.68 8.22 -1.40
C ARG A 6 -7.23 7.64 -2.71
N ILE A 7 -7.72 6.45 -3.00
CA ILE A 7 -7.66 5.85 -4.32
C ILE A 7 -9.07 5.40 -4.70
N THR A 8 -9.49 5.78 -5.90
CA THR A 8 -10.72 5.27 -6.48
C THR A 8 -10.34 4.03 -7.29
N PHE A 9 -10.87 2.89 -6.90
CA PHE A 9 -10.61 1.61 -7.54
C PHE A 9 -11.94 0.90 -7.75
N ASP A 10 -12.24 0.50 -8.99
CA ASP A 10 -13.48 -0.20 -9.35
C ASP A 10 -14.76 0.52 -8.87
N ASP A 11 -14.85 1.83 -9.17
CA ASP A 11 -15.96 2.72 -8.76
C ASP A 11 -16.14 2.87 -7.23
N LYS A 12 -15.22 2.32 -6.43
CA LYS A 12 -15.21 2.44 -4.98
C LYS A 12 -14.08 3.34 -4.52
N ASP A 13 -14.42 4.28 -3.64
CA ASP A 13 -13.45 5.10 -2.94
C ASP A 13 -12.86 4.34 -1.75
N TYR A 14 -11.56 4.10 -1.80
CA TYR A 14 -10.81 3.54 -0.70
C TYR A 14 -9.92 4.61 -0.07
N VAL A 15 -9.98 4.70 1.27
CA VAL A 15 -9.08 5.55 2.04
C VAL A 15 -7.99 4.67 2.62
N TYR A 16 -6.72 5.02 2.38
CA TYR A 16 -5.60 4.33 2.98
C TYR A 16 -4.63 5.30 3.67
N GLN A 17 -3.98 4.83 4.73
CA GLN A 17 -2.95 5.58 5.44
C GLN A 17 -1.68 4.75 5.56
N ILE A 18 -0.52 5.37 5.36
CA ILE A 18 0.76 4.70 5.57
C ILE A 18 1.04 4.68 7.08
N VAL A 19 0.94 3.51 7.70
CA VAL A 19 1.14 3.33 9.14
C VAL A 19 2.61 3.56 9.48
N ASN A 20 3.50 2.91 8.72
CA ASN A 20 4.92 2.87 9.05
C ASN A 20 5.80 3.79 8.18
N SER A 21 5.23 4.93 7.72
CA SER A 21 5.89 5.88 6.80
C SER A 21 7.29 6.35 7.22
N LYS A 22 7.61 6.34 8.52
CA LYS A 22 8.95 6.71 9.04
C LYS A 22 10.05 5.68 8.75
N LEU A 23 9.68 4.41 8.57
CA LEU A 23 10.61 3.32 8.25
C LEU A 23 10.65 3.02 6.75
N VAL A 24 9.78 3.67 5.96
CA VAL A 24 9.77 3.51 4.51
C VAL A 24 10.81 4.43 3.89
N GLY A 25 11.96 3.85 3.55
CA GLY A 25 13.02 4.49 2.77
C GLY A 25 13.11 3.87 1.37
N PRO A 26 14.03 4.37 0.53
CA PRO A 26 14.23 3.88 -0.85
C PRO A 26 14.54 2.38 -0.96
N ASN A 27 15.07 1.77 0.11
CA ASN A 27 15.38 0.33 0.17
C ASN A 27 14.27 -0.52 0.80
N THR A 28 13.14 0.09 1.18
CA THR A 28 12.07 -0.62 1.86
C THR A 28 11.24 -1.41 0.85
N THR A 29 11.24 -2.73 0.99
CA THR A 29 10.44 -3.66 0.18
C THR A 29 9.13 -4.05 0.85
N GLU A 30 8.82 -3.54 2.04
CA GLU A 30 7.62 -3.90 2.79
C GLU A 30 6.92 -2.63 3.31
N LEU A 31 5.62 -2.51 3.10
CA LEU A 31 4.82 -1.36 3.49
C LEU A 31 3.62 -1.81 4.32
N GLU A 32 3.45 -1.18 5.47
CA GLU A 32 2.22 -1.30 6.25
C GLU A 32 1.30 -0.11 5.97
N LEU A 33 0.11 -0.43 5.49
CA LEU A 33 -0.96 0.48 5.15
C LEU A 33 -2.18 0.20 6.02
N LEU A 34 -3.04 1.19 6.18
CA LEU A 34 -4.32 1.07 6.87
C LEU A 34 -5.42 1.42 5.87
N LEU A 35 -6.08 0.43 5.26
CA LEU A 35 -7.14 0.61 4.27
C LEU A 35 -8.51 0.55 4.96
N ASN A 36 -9.28 1.64 4.94
CA ASN A 36 -10.60 1.74 5.58
C ASN A 36 -10.62 1.29 7.07
N GLY A 37 -9.49 1.39 7.78
CA GLY A 37 -9.36 0.93 9.16
C GLY A 37 -8.74 -0.47 9.32
N GLU A 38 -8.57 -1.20 8.21
CA GLU A 38 -7.97 -2.53 8.18
C GLU A 38 -6.46 -2.43 7.91
N LYS A 39 -5.64 -3.15 8.68
CA LYS A 39 -4.17 -3.14 8.51
C LYS A 39 -3.77 -4.04 7.37
N VAL A 40 -3.30 -3.45 6.28
CA VAL A 40 -2.88 -4.13 5.06
C VAL A 40 -1.37 -4.04 4.94
N GLU A 41 -0.69 -5.18 4.91
CA GLU A 41 0.73 -5.24 4.62
C GLU A 41 0.94 -5.60 3.15
N ILE A 42 1.77 -4.84 2.44
CA ILE A 42 2.14 -5.11 1.05
C ILE A 42 3.65 -5.21 0.92
N VAL A 43 4.13 -6.11 0.08
CA VAL A 43 5.55 -6.30 -0.18
C VAL A 43 5.84 -6.08 -1.66
N LYS A 44 7.04 -5.59 -1.97
CA LYS A 44 7.52 -5.43 -3.33
C LYS A 44 8.16 -6.76 -3.72
N ASP A 45 7.50 -7.45 -4.66
CA ASP A 45 8.01 -8.66 -5.26
C ASP A 45 9.25 -8.38 -6.12
N ALA A 46 10.03 -9.43 -6.43
CA ALA A 46 11.22 -9.36 -7.28
C ALA A 46 10.92 -8.75 -8.66
N ARG A 47 9.66 -8.79 -9.12
CA ARG A 47 9.20 -8.13 -10.36
C ARG A 47 8.96 -6.63 -10.23
N MET A 48 9.34 -6.01 -9.11
CA MET A 48 9.03 -4.62 -8.76
C MET A 48 7.52 -4.33 -8.66
N VAL A 49 6.71 -5.37 -8.47
CA VAL A 49 5.25 -5.27 -8.31
C VAL A 49 4.92 -5.35 -6.83
N TRP A 50 4.02 -4.50 -6.36
CA TRP A 50 3.50 -4.60 -5.00
C TRP A 50 2.45 -5.70 -4.92
N THR A 51 2.65 -6.62 -4.00
CA THR A 51 1.79 -7.76 -3.71
C THR A 51 1.39 -7.74 -2.24
N LEU A 52 0.26 -8.38 -1.92
CA LEU A 52 -0.20 -8.45 -0.54
C LEU A 52 0.72 -9.38 0.25
N LYS A 53 1.18 -8.95 1.42
CA LYS A 53 1.84 -9.83 2.36
C LYS A 53 0.78 -10.73 2.99
N ASP A 54 1.00 -12.03 2.95
CA ASP A 54 0.06 -13.03 3.44
C ASP A 54 -0.33 -12.72 4.88
N GLY A 55 -1.56 -12.22 5.06
CA GLY A 55 -1.95 -11.48 6.27
C GLY A 55 -3.45 -11.48 6.46
N GLY A 56 -4.11 -12.62 6.24
CA GLY A 56 -5.51 -12.88 6.57
C GLY A 56 -6.57 -12.02 5.85
N ILE A 57 -6.16 -11.01 5.08
CA ILE A 57 -7.03 -10.09 4.36
C ILE A 57 -7.06 -10.50 2.90
N VAL A 58 -8.26 -10.55 2.33
CA VAL A 58 -8.44 -10.82 0.90
C VAL A 58 -8.64 -9.47 0.21
N LEU A 59 -7.59 -9.00 -0.45
CA LEU A 59 -7.58 -7.74 -1.17
C LEU A 59 -7.29 -8.01 -2.64
N ASP A 60 -7.96 -7.27 -3.53
CA ASP A 60 -7.72 -7.40 -4.96
C ASP A 60 -6.25 -7.13 -5.30
N PRO A 61 -5.56 -8.04 -6.02
CA PRO A 61 -4.16 -7.84 -6.41
C PRO A 61 -3.95 -6.53 -7.19
N ASN A 62 -4.95 -6.13 -7.97
CA ASN A 62 -4.98 -4.87 -8.71
C ASN A 62 -5.07 -3.66 -7.79
N LEU A 63 -5.86 -3.73 -6.71
CA LEU A 63 -5.95 -2.67 -5.70
C LEU A 63 -4.63 -2.54 -4.94
N VAL A 64 -4.04 -3.67 -4.53
CA VAL A 64 -2.73 -3.72 -3.87
C VAL A 64 -1.63 -3.11 -4.75
N GLN A 65 -1.63 -3.47 -6.03
CA GLN A 65 -0.68 -2.90 -6.99
C GLN A 65 -0.87 -1.38 -7.11
N ALA A 66 -2.12 -0.91 -7.22
CA ALA A 66 -2.42 0.52 -7.36
C ALA A 66 -2.05 1.33 -6.10
N LEU A 67 -2.26 0.76 -4.91
CA LEU A 67 -1.83 1.30 -3.62
C LEU A 67 -0.30 1.44 -3.59
N GLY A 68 0.41 0.34 -3.83
CA GLY A 68 1.87 0.33 -3.79
C GLY A 68 2.51 1.25 -4.83
N ARG A 69 1.93 1.36 -6.02
CA ARG A 69 2.35 2.31 -7.07
C ARG A 69 2.21 3.76 -6.59
N SER A 70 1.07 4.08 -5.99
CA SER A 70 0.80 5.41 -5.44
C SER A 70 1.79 5.78 -4.33
N VAL A 71 2.09 4.81 -3.45
CA VAL A 71 3.05 5.00 -2.36
C VAL A 71 4.48 5.16 -2.90
N SER A 72 4.89 4.34 -3.87
CA SER A 72 6.23 4.44 -4.50
C SER A 72 6.43 5.78 -5.18
N LEU A 73 5.45 6.23 -5.97
CA LEU A 73 5.48 7.53 -6.63
C LEU A 73 5.61 8.68 -5.62
N ARG A 74 4.90 8.57 -4.50
CA ARG A 74 4.88 9.61 -3.45
C ARG A 74 6.17 9.65 -2.64
N LEU A 75 6.72 8.48 -2.33
CA LEU A 75 7.99 8.35 -1.61
C LEU A 75 9.21 8.54 -2.52
N ARG A 76 8.99 8.75 -3.83
CA ARG A 76 10.04 8.86 -4.86
C ARG A 76 11.02 7.68 -4.81
N MET A 77 10.46 6.48 -4.64
CA MET A 77 11.17 5.21 -4.68
C MET A 77 11.32 4.69 -6.10
#